data_AF-A0A523IMJ3-F1
#
_entry.id   AF-A0A523IMJ3-F1
#
_cell.length_a   1.000
_cell.length_b   1.000
_cell.length_c   1.000
_cell.angle_alpha   90.00
_cell.angle_beta   90.00
_cell.angle_gamma   90.00
#
_symmetry.space_group_name_H-M   'P 1'
#
loop_
_entity.id
_entity.type
_entity.pdbx_description
1 polymer ?
#
loop_
_entity_poly.entity_id
_entity_poly.type
_entity_poly.pdbx_seq_one_letter_code
_entity_poly.pdbx_strand_id
1 'polypeptide(L)' 'MAKEDKQVQKLLEEDDEFRNLFSEHRQLDEKVAILENKEILSVEDELKIKQFKKLKLSLKDKMQNKIKELKK' A
#
# COMPACT_ATOMS: atom_id res chain seq x y z
N MET A 1 15.83 6.33 -0.90
CA MET A 1 15.26 5.35 0.06
C MET A 1 15.54 5.68 1.52
N ALA A 2 16.78 5.93 1.97
CA ALA A 2 17.11 5.99 3.41
C ALA A 2 16.44 7.08 4.31
N LYS A 3 15.79 8.12 3.76
CA LYS A 3 15.11 9.15 4.56
C LYS A 3 13.61 8.88 4.76
N GLU A 4 13.00 8.10 3.88
CA GLU A 4 11.58 7.76 3.94
C GLU A 4 11.32 6.72 5.04
N ASP A 5 12.24 5.76 5.22
CA ASP A 5 12.17 4.72 6.25
C ASP A 5 12.02 5.25 7.68
N LYS A 6 12.74 6.31 8.08
CA LYS A 6 12.66 6.82 9.47
C LYS A 6 11.28 7.40 9.80
N GLN A 7 10.66 8.10 8.86
CA GLN A 7 9.35 8.70 9.07
C GLN A 7 8.25 7.65 9.02
N VAL A 8 8.39 6.68 8.11
CA VAL A 8 7.53 5.50 8.03
C VAL A 8 7.60 4.72 9.33
N GLN A 9 8.79 4.45 9.88
CA GLN A 9 8.95 3.78 11.17
C GLN A 9 8.28 4.55 12.32
N LYS A 10 8.52 5.86 12.42
CA LYS A 10 7.86 6.70 13.43
C LYS A 10 6.33 6.63 13.35
N LEU A 11 5.77 6.74 12.14
CA LEU A 11 4.33 6.62 11.94
C LEU A 11 3.82 5.19 12.20
N LEU A 12 4.59 4.15 11.90
CA LEU A 12 4.22 2.78 12.23
C LEU A 12 4.18 2.53 13.75
N GLU A 13 4.96 3.28 14.53
CA GLU A 13 5.01 3.19 15.99
C GLU A 13 3.99 4.12 16.68
N GLU A 14 3.80 5.34 16.16
CA GLU A 14 2.97 6.39 16.77
C GLU A 14 1.52 6.40 16.21
N ASP A 15 1.27 5.85 15.02
CA ASP A 15 0.01 5.94 14.30
C ASP A 15 -0.49 4.55 13.87
N ASP A 16 -1.40 3.98 14.67
CA ASP A 16 -2.02 2.67 14.40
C ASP A 16 -2.77 2.65 13.05
N GLU A 17 -3.34 3.77 12.60
CA GLU A 17 -3.95 3.82 11.28
C GLU A 17 -2.90 3.69 10.18
N PHE A 18 -1.75 4.35 10.32
CA PHE A 18 -0.66 4.22 9.36
C PHE A 18 -0.12 2.78 9.31
N ARG A 19 -0.04 2.13 10.47
CA ARG A 19 0.30 0.70 10.56
C ARG A 19 -0.68 -0.19 9.80
N ASN A 20 -1.98 0.07 9.94
CA ASN A 20 -3.01 -0.65 9.20
C ASN A 20 -2.92 -0.36 7.69
N LEU A 21 -2.76 0.91 7.29
CA LEU A 21 -2.60 1.30 5.88
C LEU A 21 -1.39 0.63 5.24
N PHE A 22 -0.27 0.54 5.97
CA PHE A 22 0.96 -0.10 5.49
C PHE A 22 0.78 -1.62 5.36
N SER A 23 0.12 -2.25 6.33
CA SER A 23 -0.23 -3.67 6.27
C SER A 23 -1.16 -3.97 5.09
N GLU A 24 -2.23 -3.18 4.91
CA GLU A 24 -3.14 -3.30 3.77
C GLU A 24 -2.41 -3.10 2.45
N HIS A 25 -1.54 -2.09 2.35
CA HIS A 25 -0.75 -1.85 1.14
C HIS A 25 0.11 -3.07 0.79
N ARG A 26 0.79 -3.67 1.78
CA ARG A 26 1.61 -4.88 1.58
C ARG A 26 0.75 -6.09 1.18
N GLN A 27 -0.40 -6.28 1.81
CA GLN A 27 -1.33 -7.35 1.45
C GLN A 27 -1.90 -7.17 0.04
N LEU A 28 -2.20 -5.95 -0.38
CA LEU A 28 -2.62 -5.66 -1.75
C LEU A 28 -1.49 -5.92 -2.75
N ASP A 29 -0.25 -5.58 -2.41
CA ASP A 29 0.93 -5.91 -3.21
C ASP A 29 1.04 -7.41 -3.44
N GLU A 30 0.94 -8.19 -2.36
CA GLU A 30 1.03 -9.65 -2.41
C GLU A 30 -0.14 -10.25 -3.21
N LYS A 31 -1.36 -9.78 -2.99
CA LYS A 31 -2.53 -10.21 -3.77
C LYS A 31 -2.38 -9.89 -5.26
N VAL A 32 -1.89 -8.70 -5.59
CA VAL A 32 -1.61 -8.31 -6.99
C VAL A 32 -0.54 -9.21 -7.58
N ALA A 33 0.56 -9.44 -6.86
CA ALA A 33 1.63 -10.31 -7.31
C ALA A 33 1.16 -11.74 -7.53
N ILE A 34 0.36 -12.32 -6.61
CA ILE A 34 -0.22 -13.65 -6.76
C ILE A 34 -1.10 -13.73 -8.00
N LEU A 35 -1.95 -12.71 -8.22
CA LEU A 35 -2.82 -12.67 -9.39
C LEU A 35 -2.01 -12.50 -10.68
N GLU A 36 -1.04 -11.58 -10.73
CA GLU A 36 -0.18 -11.34 -11.89
C GLU A 36 0.75 -12.52 -12.19
N ASN A 37 1.08 -13.35 -11.19
CA ASN A 37 1.89 -14.55 -11.38
C ASN A 37 1.09 -15.75 -11.90
N LYS A 38 -0.26 -15.69 -11.92
CA LYS A 38 -1.06 -16.76 -12.53
C LYS A 38 -0.79 -16.79 -14.04
N GLU A 39 -0.47 -17.97 -14.58
CA GLU A 39 -0.32 -18.18 -16.03
C GLU A 39 -1.60 -17.84 -16.82
N ILE A 40 -2.76 -18.01 -16.20
CA ILE A 40 -4.06 -17.68 -16.80
C ILE A 40 -4.78 -16.69 -15.89
N LEU A 41 -4.81 -15.43 -16.33
CA LEU A 41 -5.61 -14.37 -15.73
C LEU A 41 -7.02 -14.43 -16.32
N SER A 42 -8.01 -14.67 -15.47
CA SER A 42 -9.41 -14.49 -15.88
C SER A 42 -9.78 -13.01 -15.90
N VAL A 43 -10.85 -12.64 -16.61
CA VAL A 43 -11.38 -11.26 -16.65
C VAL A 43 -11.64 -10.73 -15.24
N GLU A 44 -12.09 -11.60 -14.33
CA GLU A 44 -12.26 -11.27 -12.92
C GLU A 44 -10.94 -10.96 -12.20
N ASP A 45 -9.88 -11.71 -12.51
CA ASP A 45 -8.54 -11.48 -11.92
C ASP A 45 -7.95 -10.15 -12.44
N GLU A 46 -8.12 -9.83 -13.73
CA GLU A 46 -7.71 -8.54 -14.30
C GLU A 46 -8.44 -7.36 -13.65
N LEU A 47 -9.75 -7.50 -13.42
CA LEU A 47 -10.55 -6.49 -12.71
C LEU A 47 -10.07 -6.34 -11.26
N LYS A 48 -9.80 -7.44 -10.55
CA LYS A 48 -9.24 -7.42 -9.19
C LYS A 48 -7.87 -6.74 -9.16
N ILE A 49 -6.97 -7.05 -10.09
CA ILE A 49 -5.66 -6.39 -10.19
C ILE A 49 -5.83 -4.89 -10.40
N LYS A 50 -6.71 -4.46 -11.32
CA LYS A 50 -6.99 -3.03 -11.55
C LYS A 50 -7.54 -2.36 -10.30
N GLN A 51 -8.47 -3.00 -9.59
CA GLN A 51 -9.02 -2.50 -8.32
C GLN A 51 -7.94 -2.40 -7.25
N PHE A 52 -7.12 -3.44 -7.06
CA PHE A 52 -6.04 -3.45 -6.08
C PHE A 52 -4.96 -2.43 -6.40
N LYS A 53 -4.58 -2.24 -7.68
CA LYS A 53 -3.66 -1.18 -8.10
C LYS A 53 -4.21 0.21 -7.76
N LYS A 54 -5.52 0.42 -7.95
CA LYS A 54 -6.18 1.69 -7.60
C LYS A 54 -6.24 1.92 -6.08
N LEU A 55 -6.60 0.89 -5.31
CA LEU A 55 -6.60 0.94 -3.85
C LEU A 55 -5.19 1.22 -3.32
N LYS A 56 -4.18 0.52 -3.85
CA LYS A 56 -2.77 0.70 -3.52
C LYS A 56 -2.31 2.15 -3.77
N LEU A 57 -2.74 2.75 -4.88
CA LEU A 57 -2.48 4.17 -5.14
C LEU A 57 -3.12 5.06 -4.07
N SER A 58 -4.38 4.86 -3.73
CA SER A 58 -5.06 5.61 -2.67
C SER A 58 -4.42 5.41 -1.29
N LEU A 59 -3.98 4.19 -0.94
CA LEU A 59 -3.24 3.94 0.30
C LEU A 59 -1.90 4.66 0.30
N LYS A 60 -1.19 4.66 -0.83
CA LYS A 60 0.06 5.42 -0.98
C LYS A 60 -0.17 6.92 -0.78
N ASP A 61 -1.21 7.49 -1.39
CA ASP A 61 -1.58 8.90 -1.19
C ASP A 61 -1.91 9.19 0.28
N LYS A 62 -2.68 8.33 0.95
CA LYS A 62 -2.96 8.46 2.39
C LYS A 62 -1.69 8.42 3.25
N MET A 63 -0.80 7.47 2.96
CA MET A 63 0.49 7.36 3.64
C MET A 63 1.35 8.61 3.41
N GLN A 64 1.42 9.11 2.18
CA GLN A 64 2.15 10.34 1.88
C GLN A 64 1.58 11.56 2.59
N ASN A 65 0.25 11.66 2.71
CA ASN A 65 -0.37 12.73 3.50
C ASN A 65 -0.01 12.63 4.98
N LYS A 66 -0.09 11.44 5.60
CA LYS A 66 0.36 11.28 7.01
C LYS A 66 1.84 11.62 7.20
N ILE A 67 2.71 11.23 6.24
CA ILE A 67 4.13 11.59 6.27
C ILE A 67 4.34 13.12 6.13
N LYS A 68 3.53 13.80 5.32
CA LYS A 68 3.56 15.26 5.19
C LYS A 68 3.10 15.97 6.46
N GLU A 69 2.01 15.50 7.07
CA GLU A 69 1.50 16.06 8.32
C GLU A 69 2.53 15.94 9.46
N LEU A 70 3.26 14.82 9.54
CA LEU A 70 4.34 14.64 10.52
C LEU A 70 5.55 15.59 10.32
N LYS A 71 5.70 16.19 9.12
CA LYS A 71 6.77 17.18 8.85
C LYS A 71 6.38 18.61 9.22
N LYS A 72 5.12 18.86 9.55
CA LYS A 72 4.58 20.19 9.81
C LYS A 72 4.62 20.52 11.30
#